data_AF-A0A482RLD6-F1
#
_entry.id   AF-A0A482RLD6-F1
#
_cell.length_a   1.000
_cell.length_b   1.000
_cell.length_c   1.000
_cell.angle_alpha   90.00
_cell.angle_beta   90.00
_cell.angle_gamma   90.00
#
_symmetry.space_group_name_H-M   'P 1'
#
loop_
_entity.id
_entity.type
_entity.pdbx_description
1 polymer ?
#
loop_
_entity_poly.entity_id
_entity_poly.type
_entity_poly.pdbx_seq_one_letter_code
_entity_poly.pdbx_strand_id
1 'polypeptide(L)' 'MQCAASEVESWVVMAVARGLIRARIDQALGIVSFSWWVQREFSMDQWVVLQKRLAQLREGVNSMLSTLETGKAPSS' A
#
# COMPACT_ATOMS: atom_id res chain seq x y z
N MET A 1 -20.48 12.51 -0.03
CA MET A 1 -20.54 12.67 -1.50
C MET A 1 -21.48 11.60 -2.02
N GLN A 2 -22.59 11.97 -2.65
CA GLN A 2 -23.59 11.03 -3.16
C GLN A 2 -23.62 11.19 -4.69
N CYS A 3 -23.31 10.12 -5.41
CA CYS A 3 -23.14 10.10 -6.86
C CYS A 3 -23.62 8.74 -7.41
N ALA A 4 -23.89 8.67 -8.72
CA ALA A 4 -24.32 7.43 -9.36
C ALA A 4 -23.14 6.44 -9.50
N ALA A 5 -23.42 5.13 -9.50
CA ALA A 5 -22.36 4.12 -9.61
C ALA A 5 -21.53 4.24 -10.91
N SER A 6 -22.19 4.56 -12.02
CA SER A 6 -21.54 4.83 -13.31
C SER A 6 -20.58 6.03 -13.28
N GLU A 7 -20.87 7.00 -12.40
CA GLU A 7 -20.05 8.18 -12.22
C GLU A 7 -18.76 7.84 -11.46
N VAL A 8 -18.86 6.98 -10.44
CA VAL A 8 -17.71 6.47 -9.68
C VAL A 8 -16.77 5.68 -10.58
N GLU A 9 -17.30 4.81 -11.44
CA GLU A 9 -16.48 4.04 -12.40
C GLU A 9 -15.71 4.96 -13.35
N SER A 10 -16.38 5.98 -13.90
CA SER A 10 -15.75 6.97 -14.78
C SER A 10 -14.59 7.70 -14.09
N TRP A 11 -14.75 8.07 -12.82
CA TRP A 11 -13.67 8.70 -12.06
C TRP A 11 -12.50 7.77 -11.80
N VAL A 12 -12.77 6.49 -11.47
CA VAL A 12 -11.71 5.50 -11.27
C VAL A 12 -10.94 5.28 -12.57
N VAL A 13 -11.64 5.13 -13.70
CA VAL A 13 -11.00 5.00 -15.02
C VAL A 13 -10.16 6.23 -15.34
N MET A 14 -10.68 7.44 -15.11
CA MET A 14 -9.93 8.68 -15.35
C MET A 14 -8.69 8.79 -14.44
N ALA A 15 -8.80 8.42 -13.18
CA ALA A 15 -7.70 8.47 -12.23
C ALA A 15 -6.59 7.45 -12.59
N VAL A 16 -6.96 6.25 -13.05
CA VAL A 16 -6.02 5.25 -13.58
C VAL A 16 -5.35 5.77 -14.85
N ALA A 17 -6.12 6.30 -15.80
CA ALA A 17 -5.60 6.84 -17.06
C ALA A 17 -4.59 8.00 -16.85
N ARG A 18 -4.80 8.80 -15.81
CA ARG A 18 -3.89 9.90 -15.40
C ARG A 18 -2.72 9.43 -14.52
N GLY A 19 -2.61 8.14 -14.24
CA GLY A 19 -1.54 7.57 -13.41
C GLY A 19 -1.58 8.01 -11.94
N LEU A 20 -2.74 8.48 -11.45
CA LEU A 20 -2.90 8.91 -10.05
C LEU A 20 -3.05 7.72 -9.11
N ILE A 21 -3.62 6.63 -9.63
CA ILE A 21 -3.86 5.38 -8.92
C ILE A 21 -3.57 4.18 -9.82
N ARG A 22 -3.31 3.03 -9.21
CA ARG A 22 -3.43 1.72 -9.84
C ARG A 22 -4.54 0.98 -9.10
N ALA A 23 -5.61 0.66 -9.82
CA ALA A 23 -6.79 0.04 -9.24
C ALA A 23 -7.47 -0.90 -10.24
N ARG A 24 -8.27 -1.83 -9.71
CA ARG A 24 -9.13 -2.75 -10.45
C ARG A 24 -10.57 -2.57 -9.99
N ILE A 25 -11.50 -2.48 -10.94
CA ILE A 25 -12.93 -2.44 -10.67
C ILE A 25 -13.48 -3.88 -10.79
N ASP A 26 -14.23 -4.31 -9.78
CA ASP A 26 -15.12 -5.46 -9.83
C ASP A 26 -16.56 -4.93 -9.83
N GLN A 27 -17.15 -4.85 -11.01
CA GLN A 27 -18.46 -4.27 -11.21
C GLN A 27 -19.60 -5.18 -10.71
N ALA A 28 -19.39 -6.50 -10.70
CA ALA A 28 -20.38 -7.46 -10.21
C ALA A 28 -20.54 -7.38 -8.70
N LEU A 29 -19.43 -7.13 -7.99
CA LEU A 29 -19.41 -6.98 -6.53
C LEU A 29 -19.52 -5.53 -6.07
N GLY A 30 -19.41 -4.56 -6.98
CA GLY A 30 -19.40 -3.13 -6.63
C GLY A 30 -18.17 -2.71 -5.83
N ILE A 31 -17.01 -3.32 -6.09
CA ILE A 31 -15.77 -3.11 -5.33
C ILE A 31 -14.69 -2.49 -6.22
N VAL A 32 -13.93 -1.55 -5.66
CA VAL A 32 -12.70 -1.04 -6.29
C VAL A 32 -11.52 -1.41 -5.41
N SER A 33 -10.61 -2.21 -5.93
CA SER A 33 -9.37 -2.60 -5.25
C SER A 33 -8.22 -1.71 -5.69
N PHE A 34 -7.56 -1.05 -4.74
CA PHE A 34 -6.41 -0.18 -4.99
C PHE A 34 -5.12 -0.92 -4.66
N SER A 35 -4.18 -0.97 -5.61
CA SER A 35 -2.85 -1.54 -5.38
C SER A 35 -1.80 -0.46 -5.12
N TRP A 36 -2.05 0.78 -5.58
CA TRP A 36 -1.15 1.90 -5.40
C TRP A 36 -1.87 3.22 -5.66
N TRP A 37 -1.41 4.30 -5.03
CA TRP A 37 -1.87 5.66 -5.30
C TRP A 37 -0.76 6.68 -5.02
N VAL A 38 -0.87 7.86 -5.64
CA VAL A 38 -0.01 9.01 -5.34
C VAL A 38 -0.51 9.70 -4.07
N GLN A 39 0.32 9.70 -3.02
CA GLN A 39 0.16 10.62 -1.90
C GLN A 39 0.98 11.88 -2.18
N ARG A 40 0.31 12.99 -2.53
CA ARG A 40 1.00 14.22 -2.96
C ARG A 40 1.66 14.96 -1.79
N GLU A 41 1.00 14.98 -0.65
CA GLU A 41 1.46 15.63 0.57
C GLU A 41 1.18 14.73 1.76
N PHE A 42 2.10 14.72 2.71
CA PHE A 42 1.95 14.02 3.98
C PHE A 42 1.79 15.06 5.08
N SER A 43 0.70 14.97 5.85
CA SER A 43 0.59 15.74 7.09
C SER A 43 1.60 15.25 8.13
N MET A 44 1.84 16.03 9.18
CA MET A 44 2.75 15.62 10.26
C MET A 44 2.33 14.29 10.90
N ASP A 45 1.04 14.08 11.13
CA ASP A 45 0.52 12.82 11.66
C ASP A 45 0.78 11.65 10.71
N GLN A 46 0.63 11.87 9.40
CA GLN A 46 0.92 10.84 8.41
C GLN A 46 2.42 10.51 8.33
N TRP A 47 3.29 11.50 8.53
CA TRP A 47 4.74 11.29 8.66
C TRP A 47 5.08 10.44 9.89
N VAL A 48 4.47 10.72 11.04
CA VAL A 48 4.66 9.94 12.27
C VAL A 48 4.23 8.48 12.06
N VAL A 49 3.08 8.26 11.42
CA VAL A 49 2.62 6.90 11.08
C VAL A 49 3.58 6.20 10.14
N LEU A 50 4.08 6.90 9.11
CA LEU A 50 5.05 6.34 8.17
C LEU A 50 6.36 5.96 8.87
N GLN A 51 6.88 6.83 9.72
CA GLN A 51 8.09 6.58 10.50
C GLN A 51 7.94 5.33 11.38
N LYS A 52 6.79 5.20 12.07
CA LYS A 52 6.51 4.02 12.90
C LYS A 52 6.49 2.73 12.08
N ARG A 53 5.83 2.75 10.91
CA ARG A 53 5.79 1.59 10.00
C ARG A 53 7.17 1.21 9.48
N LEU A 54 7.99 2.20 9.12
CA LEU A 54 9.37 1.98 8.68
C LEU A 54 10.25 1.40 9.79
N ALA A 55 10.09 1.88 11.03
CA ALA A 55 10.81 1.34 12.18
C ALA A 55 10.46 -0.14 12.42
N GLN A 56 9.17 -0.48 12.37
CA GLN A 56 8.68 -1.86 12.49
C GLN A 56 9.21 -2.76 11.37
N LEU A 57 9.22 -2.26 10.13
CA LEU A 57 9.77 -3.01 9.00
C LEU A 57 11.26 -3.28 9.19
N ARG A 58 12.03 -2.26 9.61
CA ARG A 58 13.47 -2.40 9.90
C ARG A 58 13.72 -3.43 10.99
N GLU A 59 12.96 -3.37 12.08
CA GLU A 59 13.06 -4.35 13.18
C GLU A 59 12.72 -5.77 12.71
N GLY A 60 11.67 -5.92 11.91
CA GLY A 60 11.29 -7.21 11.32
C GLY A 60 12.39 -7.80 10.43
N VAL A 61 12.96 -6.99 9.53
CA VAL A 61 14.07 -7.41 8.66
C VAL A 61 15.30 -7.79 9.48
N ASN A 62 15.67 -7.00 10.48
CA ASN A 62 16.81 -7.31 11.35
C ASN A 62 16.58 -8.60 12.14
N SER A 63 15.38 -8.82 12.65
CA SER A 63 15.03 -10.05 13.36
C SER A 63 15.15 -11.28 12.46
N MET A 64 14.67 -11.19 11.21
CA MET A 64 14.82 -12.25 10.21
C MET A 64 16.29 -12.51 9.89
N LEU A 65 17.09 -11.46 9.70
CA LEU A 65 18.53 -11.58 9.43
C LEU A 65 19.26 -12.26 10.59
N SER A 66 19.04 -11.82 11.83
CA SER A 66 19.61 -12.45 13.02
C SER A 66 19.21 -13.92 13.15
N THR A 67 17.97 -14.26 12.79
CA THR A 67 17.50 -15.66 12.77
C THR A 67 18.25 -16.49 11.73
N LEU A 68 18.51 -15.93 10.55
CA LEU A 68 19.28 -16.61 9.51
C LEU A 68 20.75 -16.77 9.88
N GLU A 69 21.36 -15.76 10.50
CA GLU A 69 22.77 -15.80 10.94
C GLU A 69 22.98 -16.78 12.08
N THR A 70 22.06 -16.84 13.03
CA THR A 70 22.11 -17.78 14.17
C THR A 70 21.67 -19.20 13.78
N GLY A 71 20.74 -19.33 12.83
CA GLY A 71 20.37 -20.62 12.22
C GLY A 71 21.44 -21.19 11.30
N LYS A 72 22.40 -20.37 10.85
CA LYS A 72 23.61 -20.77 10.13
C LYS A 72 24.71 -21.18 11.12
N ALA A 73 24.41 -22.09 12.03
CA ALA A 73 25.43 -22.86 12.74
C ALA A 73 26.00 -23.94 11.78
N PRO A 74 27.30 -24.25 11.84
CA PRO A 74 28.06 -24.80 10.73
C PRO A 74 27.61 -26.22 10.35
N SER A 75 27.35 -26.43 9.06
CA SER A 75 27.42 -27.77 8.46
C SER A 75 28.77 -28.38 8.83
N SER A 76 28.71 -29.51 9.54
CA SER A 76 29.82 -30.35 9.99
C SER A 76 30.78 -30.75 8.87
#